data_AF-A0A1B7M143-F1
#
_entry.id   AF-A0A1B7M143-F1
#
_cell.length_a   1.000
_cell.length_b   1.000
_cell.length_c   1.000
_cell.angle_alpha   90.00
_cell.angle_beta   90.00
_cell.angle_gamma   90.00
#
_symmetry.space_group_name_H-M   'P 1'
#
loop_
_entity.id
_entity.type
_entity.pdbx_description
1 polymer ?
#
loop_
_entity_poly.entity_id
_entity_poly.type
_entity_poly.pdbx_seq_one_letter_code
_entity_poly.pdbx_strand_id
1 'polypeptide(L)'
;MKSLSGLSRHIINRPRLAYPLERLITGESRVVTIWAAAGSGKSTLLRQWAHDAASRNVDVLVVDGQALFNGSAALADQIHRANSGDEASRQSICIVQDAHRITTDTSRHSPLSIMHGLPANVGLVLSGRYQPP
;
A
#
# COMPACT_ATOMS: atom_id res chain seq x y z
N MET A 1 -19.05 -27.85 10.62
CA MET A 1 -17.86 -27.01 10.40
C MET A 1 -17.27 -27.35 9.04
N LYS A 2 -17.42 -26.47 8.03
CA LYS A 2 -16.83 -26.69 6.70
C LYS A 2 -15.37 -26.20 6.72
N SER A 3 -14.47 -27.09 6.33
CA SER A 3 -13.03 -26.91 6.22
C SER A 3 -12.69 -25.89 5.13
N LEU A 4 -11.90 -24.85 5.46
CA LEU A 4 -11.27 -23.94 4.52
C LEU A 4 -9.89 -24.48 4.10
N SER A 5 -9.89 -25.56 3.32
CA SER A 5 -8.68 -26.12 2.71
C SER A 5 -8.38 -25.39 1.40
N GLY A 6 -7.51 -24.39 1.42
CA GLY A 6 -7.07 -23.74 0.18
C GLY A 6 -5.87 -22.80 0.25
N LEU A 7 -5.73 -21.96 1.29
CA LEU A 7 -4.71 -20.89 1.27
C LEU A 7 -3.93 -20.65 2.59
N SER A 8 -4.11 -21.48 3.62
CA SER A 8 -3.46 -21.26 4.93
C SER A 8 -2.18 -22.07 5.14
N ARG A 9 -1.16 -21.91 4.29
CA ARG A 9 0.20 -22.34 4.66
C ARG A 9 1.22 -21.28 4.28
N HIS A 10 1.77 -20.67 5.34
CA HIS A 10 2.83 -19.66 5.35
C HIS A 10 2.37 -18.21 5.13
N ILE A 11 1.54 -17.69 6.04
CA ILE A 11 1.64 -16.26 6.37
C ILE A 11 3.08 -16.05 6.82
N ILE A 12 3.82 -15.17 6.14
CA ILE A 12 5.15 -14.80 6.59
C ILE A 12 4.97 -14.05 7.91
N ASN A 13 5.18 -14.72 9.04
CA ASN A 13 5.05 -14.09 10.35
C ASN A 13 6.13 -13.01 10.50
N ARG A 14 5.68 -11.75 10.50
CA ARG A 14 6.51 -10.54 10.72
C ARG A 14 5.79 -9.67 11.76
N PRO A 15 5.88 -10.00 13.06
CA PRO A 15 5.13 -9.30 14.10
C PRO A 15 5.38 -7.78 14.12
N ARG A 16 6.61 -7.38 13.77
CA ARG A 16 7.02 -5.97 13.67
C ARG A 16 6.31 -5.19 12.55
N LEU A 17 5.78 -5.86 11.53
CA LEU A 17 5.02 -5.25 10.43
C LEU A 17 3.50 -5.33 10.66
N ALA A 18 3.03 -6.29 11.45
CA ALA A 18 1.60 -6.45 11.71
C ALA A 18 1.01 -5.20 12.38
N TYR A 19 1.66 -4.67 13.42
CA TYR A 19 1.16 -3.49 14.13
C TYR A 19 1.09 -2.22 13.25
N PRO A 20 2.14 -1.82 12.50
CA PRO A 20 2.04 -0.67 11.59
C PRO A 20 0.98 -0.83 10.48
N LEU A 21 0.84 -2.03 9.91
CA LEU A 21 -0.16 -2.30 8.87
C LEU A 21 -1.58 -2.31 9.41
N GLU A 22 -1.80 -2.75 10.65
CA GLU A 22 -3.10 -2.67 11.30
C GLU A 22 -3.55 -1.23 11.53
N ARG A 23 -2.61 -0.36 11.94
CA ARG A 23 -2.90 1.08 12.11
C ARG A 23 -3.25 1.80 10.81
N LEU A 24 -2.86 1.27 9.65
CA LEU A 24 -3.32 1.77 8.36
C LEU A 24 -4.80 1.41 8.11
N ILE A 25 -5.24 0.23 8.55
CA ILE A 25 -6.63 -0.23 8.41
C ILE A 25 -7.54 0.58 9.34
N THR A 26 -7.10 0.87 10.58
CA THR A 26 -7.88 1.66 11.52
C THR A 26 -7.84 3.17 11.24
N GLY A 27 -6.99 3.61 10.31
CA GLY A 27 -6.80 5.03 10.01
C GLY A 27 -5.94 5.80 11.02
N GLU A 28 -5.43 5.13 12.06
CA GLU A 28 -4.50 5.72 13.05
C GLU A 28 -3.14 6.09 12.46
N SER A 29 -2.78 5.47 11.33
CA SER A 29 -1.60 5.80 10.54
C SER A 29 -2.00 6.01 9.10
N ARG A 30 -1.40 7.00 8.44
CA ARG A 30 -1.61 7.24 7.02
C ARG A 30 -0.53 6.66 6.13
N VAL A 31 0.67 6.41 6.67
CA VAL A 31 1.80 5.90 5.88
C VAL A 31 2.60 4.84 6.62
N VAL A 32 2.97 3.79 5.90
CA VAL A 32 3.97 2.80 6.30
C VAL A 32 4.99 2.65 5.19
N THR A 33 6.27 2.59 5.54
CA THR A 33 7.36 2.31 4.61
C THR A 33 8.01 0.98 4.94
N ILE A 34 8.32 0.18 3.92
CA ILE A 34 8.89 -1.16 4.04
C ILE A 34 10.08 -1.27 3.10
N TRP A 35 11.28 -1.22 3.68
CA TRP A 35 12.55 -1.39 2.97
C TRP A 35 13.19 -2.72 3.35
N ALA A 36 13.58 -3.50 2.35
CA ALA A 36 14.38 -4.70 2.56
C ALA A 36 15.00 -5.16 1.23
N ALA A 37 16.08 -5.94 1.29
CA ALA A 37 16.72 -6.54 0.12
C ALA A 37 15.74 -7.29 -0.80
N ALA A 38 16.11 -7.46 -2.08
CA ALA A 38 15.38 -8.35 -2.99
C ALA A 38 15.33 -9.78 -2.41
N GLY A 39 14.25 -10.51 -2.66
CA GLY A 39 14.06 -11.88 -2.12
C GLY A 39 13.62 -11.96 -0.64
N SER A 40 13.55 -10.85 0.10
CA SER A 40 13.10 -10.81 1.52
C SER A 40 11.62 -11.19 1.75
N GLY A 41 10.83 -11.34 0.68
CA GLY A 41 9.41 -11.72 0.75
C GLY A 41 8.42 -10.56 0.91
N LYS A 42 8.84 -9.29 0.78
CA LYS A 42 7.94 -8.11 0.91
C LYS A 42 6.68 -8.19 0.05
N SER A 43 6.83 -8.49 -1.24
CA SER A 43 5.69 -8.54 -2.17
C SER A 43 4.73 -9.69 -1.84
N THR A 44 5.26 -10.83 -1.40
CA THR A 44 4.45 -11.95 -0.92
C THR A 44 3.66 -11.57 0.33
N LEU A 45 4.35 -10.96 1.32
CA LEU A 45 3.72 -10.49 2.54
C LEU A 45 2.62 -9.46 2.25
N LEU A 46 2.90 -8.46 1.42
CA LEU A 46 1.94 -7.41 1.08
C LEU A 46 0.76 -7.94 0.28
N ARG A 47 0.97 -8.94 -0.59
CA ARG A 47 -0.12 -9.60 -1.31
C ARG A 47 -1.03 -10.39 -0.36
N GLN A 48 -0.44 -11.13 0.58
CA GLN A 48 -1.20 -11.87 1.60
C GLN A 48 -1.99 -10.91 2.50
N TRP A 49 -1.34 -9.84 2.96
CA TRP A 49 -1.98 -8.83 3.79
C TRP A 49 -3.08 -8.06 3.03
N ALA A 50 -2.86 -7.70 1.77
CA ALA A 50 -3.89 -7.05 0.94
C ALA A 50 -5.13 -7.93 0.78
N HIS A 51 -4.95 -9.24 0.64
CA HIS A 51 -6.06 -10.20 0.59
C HIS A 51 -6.84 -10.25 1.91
N ASP A 52 -6.13 -10.26 3.05
CA ASP A 52 -6.75 -10.20 4.38
C ASP A 52 -7.50 -8.88 4.61
N ALA A 53 -6.89 -7.73 4.25
CA ALA A 53 -7.51 -6.42 4.34
C ALA A 53 -8.79 -6.32 3.48
N ALA A 54 -8.78 -6.85 2.26
CA ALA A 54 -9.97 -6.91 1.40
C ALA A 54 -11.11 -7.71 2.05
N SER A 55 -10.80 -8.81 2.75
CA SER A 55 -11.80 -9.58 3.49
C SER A 55 -12.44 -8.82 4.66
N ARG A 56 -11.77 -7.76 5.12
CA ARG A 56 -12.21 -6.85 6.20
C ARG A 56 -12.87 -5.58 5.66
N ASN A 57 -13.31 -5.59 4.41
CA ASN A 57 -14.00 -4.46 3.79
C ASN A 57 -13.09 -3.21 3.66
N VAL A 58 -11.80 -3.42 3.37
CA VAL A 58 -10.83 -2.36 3.04
C VAL A 58 -10.48 -2.46 1.57
N ASP A 59 -10.54 -1.36 0.84
CA ASP A 59 -10.20 -1.38 -0.58
C ASP A 59 -8.70 -1.20 -0.75
N VAL A 60 -8.06 -2.15 -1.44
CA VAL A 60 -6.60 -2.16 -1.62
C VAL A 60 -6.23 -2.00 -3.08
N LEU A 61 -5.55 -0.90 -3.40
CA LEU A 61 -4.97 -0.64 -4.72
C LEU A 61 -3.48 -0.96 -4.68
N VAL A 62 -2.98 -1.72 -5.66
CA VAL A 62 -1.54 -1.99 -5.81
C VAL A 62 -1.05 -1.34 -7.09
N VAL A 63 0.04 -0.58 -6.98
CA VAL A 63 0.65 0.18 -8.08
C VAL A 63 2.17 -0.02 -8.08
N ASP A 64 2.75 0.01 -9.28
CA ASP A 64 4.20 0.00 -9.49
C ASP A 64 4.76 1.42 -9.29
N GLY A 65 5.84 1.57 -8.54
CA GLY A 65 6.53 2.84 -8.33
C GLY A 65 7.00 3.49 -9.63
N GLN A 66 7.31 2.70 -10.65
CA GLN A 66 7.61 3.19 -12.00
C GLN A 66 6.39 3.86 -12.64
N ALA A 67 5.17 3.38 -12.38
CA ALA A 67 3.95 4.01 -12.88
C ALA A 67 3.74 5.39 -12.25
N LEU A 68 4.23 5.61 -11.02
CA LEU A 68 4.14 6.90 -10.32
C LEU A 68 5.11 7.95 -10.86
N PHE A 69 6.29 7.53 -11.32
CA PHE A 69 7.23 8.40 -12.02
C PHE A 69 6.59 9.04 -13.26
N ASN A 70 5.72 8.29 -13.95
CA ASN A 70 5.08 8.76 -15.18
C ASN A 70 3.82 9.64 -14.93
N GLY A 71 3.35 9.81 -13.68
CA GLY A 71 2.23 10.70 -13.37
C GLY A 71 1.55 10.45 -12.02
N SER A 72 1.91 11.23 -11.00
CA SER A 72 1.26 11.20 -9.68
C SER A 72 -0.22 11.65 -9.71
N ALA A 73 -0.59 12.52 -10.65
CA ALA A 73 -1.98 12.94 -10.87
C ALA A 73 -2.86 11.77 -11.33
N ALA A 74 -2.36 10.91 -12.23
CA ALA A 74 -3.10 9.74 -12.69
C ALA A 74 -3.35 8.72 -11.56
N LEU A 75 -2.39 8.58 -10.63
CA LEU A 75 -2.59 7.80 -9.41
C LEU A 75 -3.67 8.44 -8.53
N ALA A 76 -3.57 9.74 -8.29
CA ALA A 76 -4.54 10.46 -7.47
C ALA A 76 -5.95 10.30 -8.06
N ASP A 77 -6.11 10.41 -9.38
CA ASP A 77 -7.39 10.20 -10.07
C ASP A 77 -7.86 8.75 -10.00
N GLN A 78 -6.96 7.77 -10.08
CA GLN A 78 -7.32 6.37 -9.93
C GLN A 78 -7.79 6.07 -8.50
N ILE A 79 -7.14 6.66 -7.50
CA ILE A 79 -7.52 6.55 -6.09
C ILE A 79 -8.86 7.26 -5.85
N HIS A 80 -9.04 8.48 -6.37
CA HIS A 80 -10.31 9.20 -6.26
C HIS A 80 -11.45 8.43 -6.93
N ARG A 81 -11.23 7.83 -8.10
CA ARG A 81 -12.23 6.97 -8.76
C ARG A 81 -12.55 5.71 -7.97
N ALA A 82 -11.55 5.08 -7.35
CA ALA A 82 -11.78 3.96 -6.46
C ALA A 82 -12.54 4.38 -5.18
N ASN A 83 -12.43 5.64 -4.75
CA ASN A 83 -13.05 6.17 -3.53
C ASN A 83 -14.36 6.96 -3.75
N SER A 84 -14.86 7.11 -4.99
CA SER A 84 -16.04 7.94 -5.29
C SER A 84 -17.37 7.20 -5.25
N GLY A 85 -17.40 5.96 -4.75
CA GLY A 85 -18.64 5.24 -4.45
C GLY A 85 -19.37 5.78 -3.20
N ASP A 86 -20.62 5.37 -3.00
CA ASP A 86 -21.49 5.75 -1.87
C ASP A 86 -20.91 5.48 -0.46
N GLU A 87 -19.80 4.74 -0.36
CA GLU A 87 -19.06 4.45 0.88
C GLU A 87 -17.83 5.37 1.07
N ALA A 88 -17.97 6.68 0.86
CA ALA A 88 -16.88 7.66 1.01
C ALA A 88 -16.22 7.71 2.42
N SER A 89 -16.75 6.96 3.39
CA SER A 89 -16.18 6.77 4.73
C SER A 89 -15.28 5.54 4.87
N ARG A 90 -15.19 4.69 3.84
CA ARG A 90 -14.46 3.44 3.88
C ARG A 90 -12.96 3.69 3.74
N GLN A 91 -12.17 3.00 4.57
CA GLN A 91 -10.72 3.11 4.53
C GLN A 91 -10.20 2.42 3.26
N SER A 92 -9.37 3.14 2.51
CA SER A 92 -8.68 2.65 1.32
C SER A 92 -7.18 2.60 1.59
N ILE A 93 -6.47 1.65 0.97
CA ILE A 93 -5.02 1.52 1.10
C ILE A 93 -4.38 1.40 -0.28
N CYS A 94 -3.45 2.31 -0.58
CA CYS A 94 -2.62 2.27 -1.78
C CYS A 94 -1.25 1.65 -1.44
N ILE A 95 -0.89 0.56 -2.11
CA ILE A 95 0.42 -0.09 -1.99
C ILE A 95 1.24 0.25 -3.23
N VAL A 96 2.34 0.97 -3.03
CA VAL A 96 3.34 1.25 -4.05
C VAL A 96 4.48 0.25 -3.93
N GLN A 97 4.57 -0.65 -4.91
CA GLN A 97 5.69 -1.59 -5.03
C GLN A 97 6.86 -0.93 -5.73
N ASP A 98 8.07 -1.42 -5.45
CA ASP A 98 9.30 -0.91 -6.03
C ASP A 98 9.47 0.63 -5.93
N ALA A 99 9.05 1.22 -4.81
CA ALA A 99 9.13 2.66 -4.55
C ALA A 99 10.55 3.24 -4.63
N HIS A 100 11.58 2.39 -4.48
CA HIS A 100 12.99 2.75 -4.73
C HIS A 100 13.30 3.14 -6.19
N ARG A 101 12.38 2.87 -7.13
CA ARG A 101 12.46 3.25 -8.55
C ARG A 101 11.80 4.60 -8.84
N ILE A 102 11.16 5.23 -7.85
CA ILE A 102 10.69 6.60 -7.97
C ILE A 102 11.93 7.48 -8.01
N THR A 103 12.38 7.88 -9.20
CA THR A 103 13.57 8.70 -9.36
C THR A 103 13.25 10.15 -9.00
N THR A 104 14.18 10.81 -8.31
CA THR A 104 14.07 12.17 -7.78
C THR A 104 14.40 13.26 -8.80
N ASP A 105 14.39 12.96 -10.10
CA ASP A 105 14.93 13.87 -11.12
C ASP A 105 14.16 15.19 -11.24
N THR A 106 13.00 15.30 -10.59
CA THR A 106 12.49 16.60 -10.15
C THR A 106 11.76 16.43 -8.81
N SER A 107 11.83 17.46 -7.96
CA SER A 107 11.24 17.64 -6.63
C SER A 107 9.71 17.42 -6.52
N ARG A 108 9.05 16.83 -7.52
CA ARG A 108 7.60 16.65 -7.65
C ARG A 108 7.08 15.25 -7.32
N HIS A 109 7.98 14.27 -7.17
CA HIS A 109 7.61 12.86 -6.96
C HIS A 109 8.08 12.28 -5.63
N SER A 110 8.30 13.13 -4.62
CA SER A 110 8.62 12.62 -3.29
C SER A 110 7.42 11.81 -2.74
N PRO A 111 7.67 10.77 -1.93
CA PRO A 111 6.65 10.11 -1.11
C PRO A 111 5.68 11.07 -0.40
N LEU A 112 6.19 12.20 0.09
CA LEU A 112 5.39 13.23 0.77
C LEU A 112 4.46 13.97 -0.20
N SER A 113 4.94 14.27 -1.41
CA SER A 113 4.12 14.89 -2.47
C SER A 113 2.95 13.99 -2.87
N ILE A 114 3.18 12.66 -2.91
CA ILE A 114 2.11 11.69 -3.15
C ILE A 114 1.10 11.74 -2.00
N MET A 115 1.55 11.68 -0.73
CA MET A 115 0.66 11.76 0.44
C MET A 115 -0.25 12.99 0.45
N HIS A 116 0.29 14.16 0.08
CA HIS A 116 -0.48 15.41 0.09
C HIS A 116 -1.65 15.40 -0.89
N GLY A 117 -1.55 14.64 -1.99
CA GLY A 117 -2.62 14.49 -2.97
C GLY A 117 -3.64 13.39 -2.63
N LEU A 118 -3.41 12.60 -1.57
CA LEU A 118 -4.30 11.49 -1.21
C LEU A 118 -5.46 11.95 -0.31
N PRO A 119 -6.69 11.47 -0.57
CA PRO A 119 -7.82 11.63 0.35
C PRO A 119 -7.49 11.20 1.78
N ALA A 120 -8.17 11.81 2.76
CA ALA A 120 -7.89 11.59 4.19
C ALA A 120 -8.09 10.12 4.62
N ASN A 121 -9.05 9.42 4.02
CA ASN A 121 -9.37 8.01 4.22
C ASN A 121 -8.48 7.04 3.42
N VAL A 122 -7.42 7.54 2.78
CA VAL A 122 -6.46 6.71 2.04
C VAL A 122 -5.16 6.61 2.81
N GLY A 123 -4.82 5.38 3.20
CA GLY A 123 -3.50 4.99 3.69
C GLY A 123 -2.54 4.62 2.55
N LEU A 124 -1.24 4.79 2.78
CA LEU A 124 -0.18 4.53 1.81
C LEU A 124 0.85 3.55 2.37
N VAL A 125 1.15 2.51 1.62
CA VAL A 125 2.27 1.61 1.87
C VAL A 125 3.31 1.80 0.78
N LEU A 126 4.51 2.19 1.14
CA LEU A 126 5.64 2.26 0.21
C LEU A 126 6.55 1.06 0.45
N SER A 127 6.80 0.28 -0.59
CA SER A 127 7.69 -0.88 -0.50
C SER A 127 8.82 -0.79 -1.51
N GLY A 128 10.05 -1.03 -1.09
CA GLY A 128 11.18 -1.07 -2.01
C GLY A 128 12.44 -1.69 -1.42
N ARG A 129 13.54 -1.58 -2.17
CA ARG A 129 14.84 -2.16 -1.77
C ARG A 129 15.59 -1.31 -0.75
N TYR A 130 15.53 -0.01 -0.94
CA TYR A 130 16.15 1.02 -0.10
C TYR A 130 15.26 2.25 -0.10
N GLN A 131 15.40 3.07 0.92
CA GLN A 131 14.75 4.37 0.98
C GLN A 131 15.31 5.28 -0.13
N PRO A 132 14.46 5.87 -1.00
CA PRO A 132 14.89 6.90 -1.94
C PRO A 132 15.52 8.08 -1.19
N PRO A 133 16.54 8.74 -1.77
CA PRO A 133 17.20 9.90 -1.16
C PRO A 133 16.26 11.10 -0.98
#